data_AF-A0A1F8FYN8-F1
#
_entry.id   AF-A0A1F8FYN8-F1
#
_cell.length_a   1.000
_cell.length_b   1.000
_cell.length_c   1.000
_cell.angle_alpha   90.00
_cell.angle_beta   90.00
_cell.angle_gamma   90.00
#
_symmetry.space_group_name_H-M   'P 1'
#
loop_
_entity.id
_entity.type
_entity.pdbx_description
1 polymer ?
#
loop_
_entity_poly.entity_id
_entity_poly.type
_entity_poly.pdbx_seq_one_letter_code
_entity_poly.pdbx_strand_id
1 'polypeptide(L)'
;MCEFHKKVYLLGPKMPKRDRFGIHRTIEQVSFELMRLVITAAFEQKDRKMEFLESARVSAEVLKRFIRMIHELNIIPLNAYFELESDLQEISKMTNGWIKYLAAAQ
;
A
#
# COMPACT_ATOMS: atom_id res chain seq x y z
N MET A 1 -1.26 -7.21 3.68
CA MET A 1 -2.23 -6.14 3.29
C MET A 1 -3.16 -5.75 4.43
N CYS A 2 -4.00 -6.64 4.98
CA CYS A 2 -4.88 -6.29 6.10
C CYS A 2 -4.09 -5.81 7.33
N GLU A 3 -2.99 -6.48 7.68
CA GLU A 3 -2.11 -6.04 8.77
C GLU A 3 -1.47 -4.67 8.50
N PHE A 4 -0.99 -4.43 7.27
CA PHE A 4 -0.49 -3.11 6.87
C PHE A 4 -1.56 -2.03 7.07
N HIS A 5 -2.79 -2.26 6.60
CA HIS A 5 -3.88 -1.30 6.75
C HIS A 5 -4.22 -1.03 8.23
N LYS A 6 -4.23 -2.07 9.07
CA LYS A 6 -4.39 -1.91 10.53
C LYS A 6 -3.29 -1.04 11.13
N LYS A 7 -2.02 -1.27 10.76
CA LYS A 7 -0.90 -0.45 11.23
C LYS A 7 -1.07 1.01 10.82
N VAL A 8 -1.46 1.26 9.56
CA VAL A 8 -1.80 2.61 9.08
C VAL A 8 -2.91 3.22 9.96
N TYR A 9 -4.06 2.56 10.08
CA TYR A 9 -5.20 3.05 10.86
C TYR A 9 -4.84 3.40 12.32
N LEU A 10 -3.98 2.60 12.95
CA LEU A 10 -3.53 2.82 14.34
C LEU A 10 -2.58 4.03 14.51
N LEU A 11 -2.05 4.61 13.43
CA LEU A 11 -1.27 5.84 13.50
C LEU A 11 -2.15 7.07 13.67
N GLY A 12 -3.35 7.08 13.09
CA GLY A 12 -4.23 8.25 13.04
C GLY A 12 -4.43 8.93 14.40
N PRO A 13 -4.81 8.20 15.47
CA PRO A 13 -4.97 8.75 16.81
C PRO A 13 -3.71 9.43 17.39
N LYS A 14 -2.52 9.03 16.94
CA LYS A 14 -1.22 9.56 17.41
C LYS A 14 -0.78 10.81 16.64
N MET A 15 -1.40 11.08 15.48
CA MET A 15 -1.04 12.22 14.64
C MET A 15 -1.77 13.51 15.07
N PRO A 16 -1.15 14.69 14.85
CA PRO A 16 -1.81 15.99 14.95
C PRO A 16 -3.05 16.05 14.05
N LYS A 17 -4.03 16.89 14.45
CA LYS A 17 -5.31 17.03 13.72
C LYS A 17 -5.13 17.34 12.24
N ARG A 18 -4.17 18.22 11.92
CA ARG A 18 -3.83 18.62 10.55
C ARG A 18 -3.41 17.41 9.69
N ASP A 19 -2.47 16.60 10.20
CA ASP A 19 -1.92 15.48 9.44
C ASP A 19 -2.89 14.31 9.36
N ARG A 20 -3.65 14.08 10.44
CA ARG A 20 -4.72 13.06 10.51
C ARG A 20 -5.78 13.28 9.44
N PHE A 21 -6.32 14.49 9.33
CA PHE A 21 -7.37 14.80 8.35
C PHE A 21 -6.82 15.17 6.97
N GLY A 22 -5.51 15.42 6.87
CA GLY A 22 -4.78 15.64 5.63
C GLY A 22 -4.19 14.35 5.07
N ILE A 23 -2.86 14.27 5.08
CA ILE A 23 -2.10 13.20 4.41
C ILE A 23 -2.46 11.80 4.92
N HIS A 24 -2.76 11.63 6.21
CA HIS A 24 -3.07 10.33 6.78
C HIS A 24 -4.34 9.73 6.19
N ARG A 25 -5.41 10.52 6.07
CA ARG A 25 -6.66 10.10 5.43
C ARG A 25 -6.42 9.63 3.99
N THR A 26 -5.56 10.31 3.24
CA THR A 26 -5.18 9.90 1.88
C THR A 26 -4.42 8.57 1.90
N ILE A 27 -3.48 8.37 2.85
CA ILE A 27 -2.76 7.10 3.01
C ILE A 27 -3.74 5.96 3.31
N GLU A 28 -4.70 6.16 4.22
CA GLU A 28 -5.74 5.17 4.53
C GLU A 28 -6.55 4.80 3.29
N GLN A 29 -6.96 5.80 2.49
CA GLN A 29 -7.72 5.58 1.26
C GLN A 29 -6.90 4.81 0.21
N VAL A 30 -5.65 5.16 -0.02
CA VAL A 30 -4.78 4.44 -0.98
C VAL A 30 -4.47 3.03 -0.46
N SER A 31 -4.30 2.85 0.86
CA SER A 31 -4.12 1.53 1.46
C SER A 31 -5.35 0.64 1.27
N PHE A 32 -6.56 1.20 1.43
CA PHE A 32 -7.80 0.50 1.15
C PHE A 32 -7.93 0.16 -0.34
N GLU A 33 -7.59 1.08 -1.23
CA GLU A 33 -7.62 0.85 -2.67
C GLU A 33 -6.66 -0.26 -3.11
N LEU A 34 -5.43 -0.26 -2.59
CA LEU A 34 -4.47 -1.35 -2.81
C LEU A 34 -5.06 -2.71 -2.39
N MET A 35 -5.70 -2.76 -1.21
CA MET A 35 -6.37 -3.99 -0.75
C MET A 35 -7.48 -4.42 -1.71
N ARG A 36 -8.33 -3.47 -2.14
CA ARG A 36 -9.40 -3.71 -3.09
C ARG A 36 -8.87 -4.26 -4.41
N LEU A 37 -7.85 -3.63 -5.00
CA LEU A 37 -7.24 -4.03 -6.27
C LEU A 37 -6.66 -5.44 -6.23
N VAL A 38 -5.95 -5.79 -5.15
CA VAL A 38 -5.37 -7.14 -5.02
C VAL A 38 -6.45 -8.19 -4.78
N ILE A 39 -7.49 -7.88 -4.00
CA ILE A 39 -8.63 -8.79 -3.83
C ILE A 39 -9.35 -8.98 -5.17
N THR A 40 -9.63 -7.90 -5.89
CA THR A 40 -10.25 -7.97 -7.22
C THR A 40 -9.40 -8.82 -8.15
N ALA A 41 -8.09 -8.57 -8.23
CA ALA A 41 -7.17 -9.39 -9.01
C ALA A 41 -7.27 -10.87 -8.63
N ALA A 42 -7.32 -11.21 -7.34
CA ALA A 42 -7.35 -12.60 -6.87
C ALA A 42 -8.57 -13.39 -7.36
N PHE A 43 -9.72 -12.73 -7.51
CA PHE A 43 -10.98 -13.34 -7.94
C PHE A 43 -11.29 -13.14 -9.43
N GLU A 44 -10.47 -12.40 -10.15
CA GLU A 44 -10.68 -12.11 -11.56
C GLU A 44 -10.10 -13.22 -12.47
N GLN A 45 -10.64 -13.32 -13.69
CA GLN A 45 -10.12 -14.20 -14.73
C GLN A 45 -8.69 -13.80 -15.14
N LYS A 46 -7.90 -14.78 -15.61
CA LYS A 46 -6.47 -14.59 -15.95
C LYS A 46 -6.23 -13.40 -16.88
N ASP A 47 -7.11 -13.21 -17.87
CA ASP A 47 -6.97 -12.19 -18.91
C ASP A 47 -7.16 -10.76 -18.39
N ARG A 48 -7.90 -10.59 -17.29
CA ARG A 48 -8.21 -9.29 -16.67
C ARG A 48 -7.40 -9.04 -15.40
N LYS A 49 -6.84 -10.09 -14.78
CA LYS A 49 -6.02 -10.01 -13.56
C LYS A 49 -4.84 -9.04 -13.71
N MET A 50 -4.23 -8.95 -14.89
CA MET A 50 -3.06 -8.10 -15.15
C MET A 50 -3.35 -6.61 -14.89
N GLU A 51 -4.49 -6.09 -15.34
CA GLU A 51 -4.88 -4.68 -15.19
C GLU A 51 -4.95 -4.26 -13.71
N PHE A 52 -5.57 -5.12 -12.89
CA PHE A 52 -5.71 -4.88 -11.46
C PHE A 52 -4.38 -4.96 -10.71
N LEU A 53 -3.50 -5.89 -11.09
CA LEU A 53 -2.17 -6.01 -10.50
C LEU A 53 -1.27 -4.83 -10.85
N GLU A 54 -1.33 -4.32 -12.08
CA GLU A 54 -0.61 -3.12 -12.50
C GLU A 54 -1.07 -1.90 -11.70
N SER A 55 -2.39 -1.75 -11.52
CA SER A 55 -2.96 -0.70 -10.67
C SER A 55 -2.55 -0.85 -9.20
N ALA A 56 -2.51 -2.08 -8.68
CA ALA A 56 -2.05 -2.39 -7.33
C ALA A 56 -0.57 -2.03 -7.15
N ARG A 57 0.27 -2.32 -8.15
CA ARG A 57 1.69 -1.95 -8.17
C ARG A 57 1.87 -0.44 -8.02
N VAL A 58 1.12 0.35 -8.80
CA VAL A 58 1.16 1.83 -8.69
C VAL A 58 0.75 2.28 -7.29
N SER A 59 -0.34 1.74 -6.75
CA SER A 59 -0.83 2.08 -5.40
C SER A 59 0.18 1.77 -4.30
N ALA A 60 0.90 0.65 -4.42
CA ALA A 60 1.98 0.30 -3.48
C ALA A 60 3.14 1.30 -3.54
N GLU A 61 3.57 1.73 -4.72
CA GLU A 61 4.64 2.73 -4.86
C GLU A 61 4.22 4.12 -4.36
N VAL A 62 2.95 4.50 -4.58
CA VAL A 62 2.38 5.73 -4.00
C VAL A 62 2.43 5.67 -2.47
N LEU A 63 2.05 4.55 -1.87
CA LEU A 63 2.12 4.36 -0.42
C LEU A 63 3.55 4.47 0.11
N LYS A 64 4.54 3.85 -0.54
CA LYS A 64 5.96 3.99 -0.14
C LYS A 64 6.38 5.46 -0.13
N ARG A 65 6.01 6.21 -1.17
CA ARG A 65 6.34 7.64 -1.25
C ARG A 65 5.66 8.44 -0.13
N PHE A 66 4.40 8.16 0.19
CA PHE A 66 3.71 8.82 1.28
C PHE A 66 4.26 8.45 2.65
N ILE A 67 4.54 7.17 2.93
CA ILE A 67 5.11 6.71 4.19
C ILE A 67 6.50 7.34 4.41
N ARG A 68 7.33 7.39 3.36
CA ARG A 68 8.60 8.13 3.41
C ARG A 68 8.41 9.62 3.68
N MET A 69 7.44 10.26 3.03
CA MET A 69 7.16 11.69 3.22
C MET A 69 6.73 12.02 4.65
N ILE A 70 5.81 11.25 5.24
CA ILE A 70 5.37 11.50 6.62
C ILE A 70 6.48 11.23 7.64
N HIS A 71 7.43 10.34 7.32
CA HIS A 71 8.64 10.16 8.11
C HIS A 71 9.61 11.35 7.97
N GLU A 72 9.88 11.82 6.75
CA GLU A 72 10.73 13.00 6.49
C GLU A 72 10.18 14.28 7.16
N LEU A 73 8.85 14.37 7.32
CA LEU A 73 8.17 15.44 8.05
C LEU A 73 8.13 15.24 9.58
N ASN A 74 8.73 14.17 10.11
CA ASN A 74 8.70 13.78 11.52
C ASN A 74 7.29 13.57 12.10
N ILE A 75 6.30 13.19 11.26
CA ILE A 75 4.93 12.89 11.69
C ILE A 75 4.87 11.50 12.36
N ILE A 76 5.71 10.57 11.89
CA ILE A 76 5.84 9.22 12.46
C ILE A 76 7.29 8.96 12.90
N PRO A 77 7.49 8.14 13.95
CA PRO A 77 8.83 7.75 14.38
C PRO A 77 9.46 6.73 13.42
N LEU A 78 10.79 6.62 13.48
CA LEU A 78 11.60 5.76 12.61
C LEU A 78 11.20 4.28 12.66
N ASN A 79 10.83 3.76 13.84
CA ASN A 79 10.37 2.38 13.99
C ASN A 79 9.07 2.11 13.20
N ALA A 80 8.09 3.02 13.29
CA ALA A 80 6.85 2.91 12.53
C ALA A 80 7.11 3.00 11.03
N TYR A 81 8.03 3.88 10.60
CA TYR A 81 8.46 3.96 9.21
C TYR A 81 9.04 2.63 8.72
N PHE A 82 9.98 2.03 9.46
CA PHE A 82 10.58 0.76 9.07
C PHE A 82 9.59 -0.39 8.97
N GLU A 83 8.67 -0.50 9.93
CA GLU A 83 7.63 -1.54 9.90
C GLU A 83 6.72 -1.40 8.67
N LEU A 84 6.26 -0.18 8.37
CA LEU A 84 5.37 0.08 7.24
C LEU A 84 6.07 -0.08 5.90
N GLU A 85 7.32 0.39 5.79
CA GLU A 85 8.11 0.24 4.58
C GLU A 85 8.42 -1.23 4.31
N SER A 86 8.76 -2.02 5.34
CA SER A 86 8.96 -3.47 5.20
C SER A 86 7.71 -4.17 4.67
N ASP A 87 6.54 -3.88 5.24
CA ASP A 87 5.27 -4.42 4.76
C ASP A 87 5.03 -4.06 3.28
N LEU A 88 5.30 -2.81 2.89
CA LEU A 88 5.13 -2.35 1.50
C LEU A 88 6.12 -3.01 0.53
N GLN A 89 7.36 -3.26 0.95
CA GLN A 89 8.33 -3.99 0.14
C GLN A 89 7.87 -5.43 -0.11
N GLU A 90 7.34 -6.11 0.92
CA GLU A 90 6.74 -7.44 0.77
C GLU A 90 5.55 -7.43 -0.17
N ILE A 91 4.62 -6.46 -0.02
CA ILE A 91 3.46 -6.32 -0.89
C ILE A 91 3.89 -6.07 -2.35
N SER A 92 4.86 -5.18 -2.59
CA SER A 92 5.39 -4.95 -3.95
C SER A 92 6.05 -6.19 -4.52
N LYS A 93 6.81 -6.96 -3.71
CA LYS A 93 7.43 -8.21 -4.14
C LYS A 93 6.38 -9.25 -4.56
N MET A 94 5.33 -9.44 -3.76
CA MET A 94 4.25 -10.37 -4.08
C MET A 94 3.48 -9.95 -5.34
N THR A 95 3.12 -8.67 -5.45
CA THR A 95 2.41 -8.11 -6.61
C THR A 95 3.22 -8.29 -7.89
N ASN A 96 4.51 -7.94 -7.87
CA ASN A 96 5.40 -8.12 -9.02
C ASN A 96 5.63 -9.61 -9.36
N GLY A 97 5.59 -10.50 -8.37
CA GLY A 97 5.65 -11.94 -8.61
C GLY A 97 4.48 -12.44 -9.45
N TRP A 98 3.26 -11.97 -9.14
CA TRP A 98 2.07 -12.32 -9.91
C TRP A 98 2.10 -11.72 -11.32
N ILE A 99 2.53 -10.47 -11.47
CA ILE A 99 2.70 -9.82 -12.77
C ILE A 99 3.66 -10.64 -13.65
N LYS A 100 4.83 -11.02 -13.12
CA LYS A 100 5.82 -11.84 -13.84
C LYS A 100 5.26 -13.20 -14.24
N TYR A 101 4.51 -13.86 -13.35
CA TYR A 101 3.88 -15.14 -13.65
C TYR A 101 2.88 -15.04 -14.80
N LEU A 102 2.05 -13.99 -14.83
CA LEU A 102 1.09 -13.78 -15.91
C LEU A 102 1.77 -13.42 -17.23
N ALA A 103 2.80 -12.57 -17.19
CA ALA A 103 3.57 -12.17 -18.37
C ALA A 103 4.34 -13.35 -19.00
N ALA A 104 4.79 -14.31 -18.19
CA ALA A 104 5.45 -15.52 -18.68
C ALA A 104 4.48 -16.60 -19.18
N ALA A 105 3.17 -16.44 -18.92
CA ALA A 105 2.12 -17.38 -19.29
C ALA A 105 1.25 -16.86 -20.44
N GLN A 106 1.70 -15.81 -21.12
CA GLN A 106 1.25 -15.32 -22.43
C GLN A 106 2.24 -15.81 -23.50
#